data_AF-A0AAX2DXY5-F1
#
_entry.id   AF-A0AAX2DXY5-F1
#
_cell.length_a   1.000
_cell.length_b   1.000
_cell.length_c   1.000
_cell.angle_alpha   90.00
_cell.angle_beta   90.00
_cell.angle_gamma   90.00
#
_symmetry.space_group_name_H-M   'P 1'
#
loop_
_entity.id
_entity.type
_entity.pdbx_description
1 polymer ?
#
loop_
_entity_poly.entity_id
_entity_poly.type
_entity_poly.pdbx_seq_one_letter_code
_entity_poly.pdbx_strand_id
1 'polypeptide(L)'
;MNAATIDDLVKSLGRTYPEMIASGMYLPGGPPKGIFEDSETLAMSPEPGIELGFWAKSQRFEMLFISLLESFQGKSLYKGSLPYQLKSQMNLGWIRSRFGEPLESKAPFKMPIRGMTGGWDIYRFPSIPKGTQVVFKYSARMEVETIVFELNERSPA
;
A
#
# COMPACT_ATOMS: atom_id res chain seq x y z
N MET A 1 2.41 -2.79 -14.32
CA MET A 1 2.02 -4.00 -13.58
C MET A 1 0.54 -4.25 -13.79
N ASN A 2 0.11 -5.50 -13.65
CA ASN A 2 -1.30 -5.88 -13.76
C ASN A 2 -1.78 -6.47 -12.41
N ALA A 3 -3.07 -6.82 -12.33
CA ALA A 3 -3.67 -7.38 -11.12
C ALA A 3 -2.92 -8.62 -10.57
N ALA A 4 -2.37 -9.49 -11.44
CA ALA A 4 -1.62 -10.67 -11.01
C ALA A 4 -0.29 -10.28 -10.37
N THR A 5 0.44 -9.33 -10.95
CA THR A 5 1.69 -8.82 -10.35
C THR A 5 1.45 -8.15 -8.99
N ILE A 6 0.35 -7.40 -8.85
CA ILE A 6 -0.03 -6.80 -7.55
C ILE A 6 -0.36 -7.89 -6.53
N ASP A 7 -1.09 -8.95 -6.93
CA ASP A 7 -1.38 -10.08 -6.05
C ASP A 7 -0.10 -10.82 -5.63
N ASP A 8 0.87 -11.01 -6.52
CA ASP A 8 2.17 -11.60 -6.21
C ASP A 8 2.99 -10.73 -5.23
N LEU A 9 2.93 -9.40 -5.37
CA LEU A 9 3.51 -8.48 -4.39
C LEU A 9 2.86 -8.64 -3.02
N VAL A 10 1.53 -8.61 -2.94
CA VAL A 10 0.81 -8.81 -1.67
C VAL A 10 1.16 -10.15 -1.03
N LYS A 11 1.29 -11.22 -1.82
CA LYS A 11 1.73 -12.55 -1.37
C LYS A 11 3.19 -12.60 -0.89
N SER A 12 4.00 -11.62 -1.27
CA SER A 12 5.40 -11.52 -0.89
C SER A 12 5.63 -10.68 0.37
N LEU A 13 4.59 -10.06 0.95
CA LEU A 13 4.71 -9.39 2.24
C LEU A 13 5.33 -10.33 3.29
N GLY A 14 6.33 -9.83 4.02
CA GLY A 14 7.12 -10.59 4.99
C GLY A 14 8.37 -11.25 4.42
N ARG A 15 8.52 -11.35 3.09
CA ARG A 15 9.77 -11.80 2.46
C ARG A 15 10.80 -10.68 2.39
N THR A 16 12.06 -11.04 2.32
CA THR A 16 13.15 -10.09 2.07
C THR A 16 13.25 -9.77 0.58
N TYR A 17 13.79 -8.59 0.25
CA TYR A 17 14.04 -8.21 -1.15
C TYR A 17 14.86 -9.27 -1.93
N PRO A 18 15.96 -9.84 -1.39
CA PRO A 18 16.66 -10.94 -2.06
C PRO A 18 15.79 -12.17 -2.33
N GLU A 19 14.92 -12.57 -1.40
CA GLU A 19 14.00 -13.71 -1.60
C GLU A 19 12.97 -13.41 -2.70
N MET A 20 12.47 -12.17 -2.79
CA MET A 20 11.57 -11.75 -3.86
C MET A 20 12.25 -11.88 -5.22
N ILE A 21 13.48 -11.37 -5.37
CA ILE A 21 14.24 -11.49 -6.62
C ILE A 21 14.57 -12.95 -6.94
N ALA A 22 15.01 -13.74 -5.95
CA ALA A 22 15.32 -15.16 -6.11
C ALA A 22 14.09 -15.98 -6.55
N SER A 23 12.88 -15.55 -6.20
CA SER A 23 11.63 -16.17 -6.67
C SER A 23 11.26 -15.83 -8.13
N GLY A 24 12.08 -15.05 -8.82
CA GLY A 24 11.85 -14.62 -10.20
C GLY A 24 11.03 -13.34 -10.32
N MET A 25 10.76 -12.63 -9.21
CA MET A 25 10.03 -11.37 -9.25
C MET A 25 10.87 -10.27 -9.90
N TYR A 26 10.36 -9.69 -10.99
CA TYR A 26 11.01 -8.57 -11.66
C TYR A 26 10.54 -7.23 -11.07
N LEU A 27 11.45 -6.51 -10.43
CA LEU A 27 11.22 -5.20 -9.84
C LEU A 27 12.16 -4.15 -10.48
N PRO A 28 11.69 -3.38 -11.48
CA PRO A 28 12.47 -2.29 -12.04
C PRO A 28 12.69 -1.18 -11.00
N GLY A 29 13.68 -0.31 -11.21
CA GLY A 29 14.01 0.79 -10.29
C GLY A 29 15.18 0.51 -9.34
N GLY A 30 15.73 -0.71 -9.35
CA GLY A 30 16.88 -1.11 -8.54
C GLY A 30 16.51 -1.49 -7.10
N PRO A 31 17.50 -1.82 -6.25
CA PRO A 31 17.25 -2.22 -4.88
C PRO A 31 16.62 -1.10 -4.06
N PRO A 32 15.84 -1.42 -3.01
CA PRO A 32 15.25 -0.43 -2.13
C PRO A 32 16.33 0.39 -1.41
N LYS A 33 16.08 1.69 -1.25
CA LYS A 33 17.02 2.65 -0.67
C LYS A 33 16.36 3.50 0.40
N GLY A 34 17.15 3.89 1.42
CA GLY A 34 16.75 4.87 2.41
C GLY A 34 16.86 6.29 1.86
N ILE A 35 16.17 7.24 2.51
CA ILE A 35 16.29 8.67 2.20
C ILE A 35 17.64 9.20 2.73
N PHE A 36 18.09 8.64 3.86
CA PHE A 36 19.37 8.90 4.52
C PHE A 36 20.12 7.58 4.77
N GLU A 37 21.43 7.67 5.06
CA GLU A 37 22.28 6.49 5.31
C GLU A 37 21.82 5.65 6.52
N ASP A 38 21.26 6.30 7.53
CA ASP A 38 20.77 5.70 8.78
C ASP A 38 19.25 5.46 8.78
N SER A 39 18.61 5.46 7.60
CA SER A 39 17.17 5.23 7.50
C SER A 39 16.80 3.84 8.03
N GLU A 40 15.83 3.80 8.95
CA GLU A 40 15.25 2.56 9.46
C GLU A 40 14.38 1.85 8.42
N THR A 41 13.90 2.59 7.42
CA THR A 41 13.09 2.07 6.32
C THR A 41 13.75 2.32 4.97
N LEU A 42 13.59 1.37 4.05
CA LEU A 42 13.98 1.51 2.65
C LEU A 42 12.72 1.54 1.78
N ALA A 43 12.78 2.22 0.65
CA ALA A 43 11.70 2.25 -0.32
C ALA A 43 12.19 2.02 -1.75
N MET A 44 11.32 1.53 -2.62
CA MET A 44 11.49 1.59 -4.07
C MET A 44 10.15 1.77 -4.78
N SER A 45 10.19 2.33 -5.98
CA SER A 45 9.02 2.58 -6.81
C SER A 45 9.19 1.91 -8.18
N PRO A 46 8.74 0.66 -8.35
CA PRO A 46 8.91 -0.07 -9.60
C PRO A 46 7.97 0.43 -10.72
N GLU A 47 6.92 1.18 -10.39
CA GLU A 47 5.99 1.73 -11.37
C GLU A 47 5.35 3.02 -10.82
N PRO A 48 4.94 3.97 -11.69
CA PRO A 48 4.15 5.11 -11.26
C PRO A 48 2.97 4.73 -10.36
N GLY A 49 2.95 5.31 -9.15
CA GLY A 49 1.92 5.09 -8.15
C GLY A 49 2.05 3.79 -7.35
N ILE A 50 3.10 2.99 -7.58
CA ILE A 50 3.46 1.83 -6.76
C ILE A 50 4.70 2.15 -5.95
N GLU A 51 4.62 2.00 -4.64
CA GLU A 51 5.76 2.13 -3.73
C GLU A 51 5.81 0.92 -2.80
N LEU A 52 7.01 0.36 -2.63
CA LEU A 52 7.30 -0.79 -1.78
C LEU A 52 8.14 -0.32 -0.60
N GLY A 53 7.66 -0.54 0.63
CA GLY A 53 8.36 -0.21 1.87
C GLY A 53 8.97 -1.45 2.52
N PHE A 54 10.22 -1.31 2.96
CA PHE A 54 11.01 -2.38 3.56
C PHE A 54 11.65 -1.95 4.88
N TRP A 55 11.87 -2.91 5.77
CA TRP A 55 12.68 -2.73 6.96
C TRP A 55 14.17 -2.74 6.62
N ALA A 56 14.93 -1.70 6.97
CA ALA A 56 16.30 -1.54 6.49
C ALA A 56 17.24 -2.65 6.98
N LYS A 57 17.13 -3.07 8.25
CA LYS A 57 18.03 -4.07 8.84
C LYS A 57 17.99 -5.43 8.14
N SER A 58 16.85 -5.80 7.57
CA SER A 58 16.63 -7.14 6.98
C SER A 58 16.21 -7.10 5.51
N GLN A 59 15.93 -5.91 4.98
CA GLN A 59 15.23 -5.70 3.72
C GLN A 59 13.91 -6.48 3.64
N ARG A 60 13.23 -6.70 4.78
CA ARG A 60 11.92 -7.35 4.84
C ARG A 60 10.88 -6.42 4.23
N PHE A 61 10.12 -6.91 3.26
CA PHE A 61 9.03 -6.19 2.61
C PHE A 61 7.82 -6.12 3.53
N GLU A 62 7.42 -4.91 3.93
CA GLU A 62 6.38 -4.72 4.96
C GLU A 62 5.14 -3.98 4.46
N MET A 63 5.25 -3.16 3.40
CA MET A 63 4.15 -2.32 2.93
C MET A 63 4.15 -2.14 1.41
N LEU A 64 3.00 -2.37 0.78
CA LEU A 64 2.71 -2.01 -0.60
C LEU A 64 1.75 -0.82 -0.63
N PHE A 65 2.19 0.32 -1.18
CA PHE A 65 1.34 1.48 -1.42
C PHE A 65 0.92 1.55 -2.89
N ILE A 66 -0.39 1.73 -3.11
CA ILE A 66 -0.98 1.93 -4.43
C ILE A 66 -1.73 3.27 -4.44
N SER A 67 -1.20 4.24 -5.16
CA SER A 67 -1.75 5.60 -5.24
C SER A 67 -2.77 5.70 -6.38
N LEU A 68 -4.02 5.99 -6.04
CA LEU A 68 -5.13 6.08 -7.00
C LEU A 68 -5.60 7.51 -7.26
N LEU A 69 -5.40 8.42 -6.29
CA LEU A 69 -5.70 9.84 -6.45
C LEU A 69 -4.51 10.71 -6.09
N GLU A 70 -4.41 11.85 -6.78
CA GLU A 70 -3.38 12.83 -6.54
C GLU A 70 -3.71 13.58 -5.25
N SER A 71 -2.88 13.37 -4.24
CA SER A 71 -3.07 13.97 -2.93
C SER A 71 -2.18 15.17 -2.66
N PHE A 72 -1.17 15.34 -3.50
CA PHE A 72 -0.26 16.45 -3.56
C PHE A 72 0.27 16.52 -4.99
N GLN A 73 0.66 17.72 -5.43
CA GLN A 73 1.11 17.96 -6.79
C GLN A 73 2.29 17.06 -7.16
N GLY A 74 2.19 16.37 -8.29
CA GLY A 74 3.27 15.53 -8.82
C GLY A 74 3.27 14.09 -8.28
N LYS A 75 2.29 13.71 -7.45
CA LYS A 75 2.13 12.32 -7.02
C LYS A 75 1.78 11.45 -8.22
N SER A 76 2.62 10.45 -8.51
CA SER A 76 2.35 9.49 -9.57
C SER A 76 1.17 8.57 -9.20
N LEU A 77 0.30 8.29 -10.17
CA LEU A 77 -0.90 7.47 -9.99
C LEU A 77 -0.77 6.15 -10.72
N TYR A 78 -1.22 5.07 -10.06
CA TYR A 78 -1.29 3.76 -10.65
C TYR A 78 -2.51 3.66 -11.57
N LYS A 79 -2.28 3.20 -12.80
CA LYS A 79 -3.31 3.06 -13.85
C LYS A 79 -3.58 1.61 -14.24
N GLY A 80 -2.86 0.66 -13.65
CA GLY A 80 -3.03 -0.76 -13.94
C GLY A 80 -4.28 -1.35 -13.27
N SER A 81 -4.55 -2.62 -13.55
CA SER A 81 -5.64 -3.36 -12.91
C SER A 81 -5.27 -3.78 -11.48
N LEU A 82 -6.30 -3.92 -10.63
CA LEU A 82 -6.16 -4.30 -9.23
C LEU A 82 -6.75 -5.71 -8.98
N PRO A 83 -6.16 -6.48 -8.06
CA PRO A 83 -6.70 -7.77 -7.64
C PRO A 83 -7.88 -7.60 -6.67
N TYR A 84 -8.43 -8.72 -6.19
CA TYR A 84 -9.45 -8.76 -5.14
C TYR A 84 -10.74 -7.98 -5.45
N GLN A 85 -11.08 -7.87 -6.74
CA GLN A 85 -12.26 -7.16 -7.25
C GLN A 85 -12.25 -5.66 -6.94
N LEU A 86 -11.09 -5.11 -6.59
CA LEU A 86 -10.87 -3.69 -6.41
C LEU A 86 -10.91 -2.95 -7.75
N LYS A 87 -11.26 -1.67 -7.70
CA LYS A 87 -11.37 -0.79 -8.87
C LYS A 87 -10.45 0.42 -8.72
N SER A 88 -10.05 1.01 -9.83
CA SER A 88 -9.22 2.23 -9.82
C SER A 88 -9.93 3.45 -9.25
N GLN A 89 -11.27 3.47 -9.27
CA GLN A 89 -12.10 4.53 -8.71
C GLN A 89 -13.09 3.93 -7.72
N MET A 90 -12.91 4.29 -6.44
CA MET A 90 -13.71 3.79 -5.32
C MET A 90 -13.91 4.92 -4.30
N ASN A 91 -14.96 4.80 -3.50
CA ASN A 91 -15.21 5.67 -2.35
C ASN A 91 -15.62 4.82 -1.14
N LEU A 92 -15.73 5.44 0.04
CA LEU A 92 -16.12 4.78 1.28
C LEU A 92 -17.39 3.93 1.13
N GLY A 93 -18.45 4.48 0.51
CA GLY A 93 -19.73 3.78 0.33
C GLY A 93 -19.59 2.53 -0.54
N TRP A 94 -18.78 2.60 -1.60
CA TRP A 94 -18.48 1.43 -2.43
C TRP A 94 -17.70 0.36 -1.65
N ILE A 95 -16.69 0.77 -0.87
CA ILE A 95 -15.89 -0.15 -0.04
C ILE A 95 -16.79 -0.87 0.97
N ARG A 96 -17.62 -0.14 1.73
CA ARG A 96 -18.50 -0.74 2.74
C ARG A 96 -19.61 -1.58 2.16
N SER A 97 -20.18 -1.20 1.01
CA SER A 97 -21.18 -2.06 0.34
C SER A 97 -20.58 -3.35 -0.20
N ARG A 98 -19.29 -3.37 -0.53
CA ARG A 98 -18.60 -4.58 -1.04
C ARG A 98 -18.02 -5.47 0.05
N PHE A 99 -17.45 -4.87 1.10
CA PHE A 99 -16.65 -5.58 2.11
C PHE A 99 -17.25 -5.55 3.51
N GLY A 100 -18.37 -4.84 3.72
CA GLY A 100 -19.02 -4.69 5.01
C GLY A 100 -18.33 -3.69 5.93
N GLU A 101 -18.58 -3.83 7.23
CA GLU A 101 -17.96 -2.98 8.24
C GLU A 101 -16.45 -3.30 8.39
N PRO A 102 -15.61 -2.27 8.54
CA PRO A 102 -14.17 -2.44 8.72
C PRO A 102 -13.82 -3.00 10.10
N LEU A 103 -12.62 -3.56 10.20
CA LEU A 103 -12.03 -3.98 11.49
C LEU A 103 -11.72 -2.77 12.38
N GLU A 104 -11.23 -1.70 11.76
CA GLU A 104 -10.93 -0.44 12.41
C GLU A 104 -11.16 0.71 11.42
N SER A 105 -11.63 1.83 11.95
CA SER A 105 -11.83 3.07 11.19
C SER A 105 -11.23 4.24 11.94
N LYS A 106 -10.64 5.16 11.18
CA LYS A 106 -10.31 6.50 11.65
C LYS A 106 -11.16 7.52 10.92
N ALA A 107 -11.86 8.36 11.67
CA ALA A 107 -12.64 9.46 11.13
C ALA A 107 -11.76 10.49 10.39
N PRO A 108 -12.35 11.28 9.47
CA PRO A 108 -11.69 12.42 8.84
C PRO A 108 -11.03 13.34 9.88
N PHE A 109 -9.80 13.78 9.60
CA PHE A 109 -9.04 14.65 10.49
C PHE A 109 -8.18 15.64 9.71
N LYS A 110 -7.87 16.77 10.35
CA LYS A 110 -7.01 17.81 9.76
C LYS A 110 -5.55 17.48 10.03
N MET A 111 -4.76 17.33 8.98
CA MET A 111 -3.30 17.22 9.06
C MET A 111 -2.65 18.61 8.98
N PRO A 112 -1.56 18.85 9.73
CA PRO A 112 -0.72 20.01 9.52
C PRO A 112 -0.24 20.05 8.06
N ILE A 113 -0.23 21.24 7.45
CA ILE A 113 0.24 21.53 6.08
C ILE A 113 -0.66 20.93 4.97
N ARG A 114 -1.06 19.66 5.07
CA ARG A 114 -1.86 18.95 4.05
C ARG A 114 -3.36 19.27 4.08
N GLY A 115 -3.87 19.82 5.19
CA GLY A 115 -5.29 20.18 5.32
C GLY A 115 -6.17 18.99 5.72
N MET A 116 -7.43 19.00 5.28
CA MET A 116 -8.40 17.97 5.67
C MET A 116 -8.12 16.63 4.96
N THR A 117 -8.16 15.53 5.72
CA THR A 117 -8.05 14.16 5.20
C THR A 117 -9.31 13.36 5.53
N GLY A 118 -9.63 12.33 4.74
CA GLY A 118 -10.83 11.52 4.91
C GLY A 118 -10.70 10.39 5.95
N GLY A 119 -9.53 10.25 6.59
CA GLY A 119 -9.27 9.13 7.49
C GLY A 119 -8.99 7.84 6.72
N TRP A 120 -9.30 6.69 7.33
CA TRP A 120 -9.04 5.38 6.75
C TRP A 120 -9.90 4.27 7.35
N ASP A 121 -10.06 3.17 6.61
CA ASP A 121 -10.67 1.92 7.06
C ASP A 121 -9.69 0.75 6.86
N ILE A 122 -9.63 -0.18 7.82
CA ILE A 122 -8.81 -1.40 7.78
C ILE A 122 -9.70 -2.62 7.58
N TYR A 123 -9.31 -3.50 6.67
CA TYR A 123 -9.96 -4.78 6.41
C TYR A 123 -8.94 -5.92 6.38
N ARG A 124 -9.45 -7.15 6.51
CA ARG A 124 -8.71 -8.37 6.18
C ARG A 124 -9.51 -9.18 5.17
N PHE A 125 -8.93 -9.36 3.98
CA PHE A 125 -9.56 -10.17 2.94
C PHE A 125 -9.23 -11.65 3.15
N PRO A 126 -10.15 -12.58 2.86
CA PRO A 126 -9.84 -14.01 2.87
C PRO A 126 -8.77 -14.42 1.84
N SER A 127 -8.59 -13.61 0.79
CA SER A 127 -7.70 -13.87 -0.33
C SER A 127 -6.27 -13.32 -0.17
N ILE A 128 -5.98 -12.59 0.90
CA ILE A 128 -4.62 -12.09 1.19
C ILE A 128 -3.93 -12.97 2.24
N PRO A 129 -2.58 -13.00 2.30
CA PRO A 129 -1.86 -13.84 3.27
C PRO A 129 -2.29 -13.57 4.72
N LYS A 130 -2.28 -14.63 5.54
CA LYS A 130 -2.41 -14.47 7.01
C LYS A 130 -1.31 -13.54 7.52
N GLY A 131 -1.62 -12.71 8.51
CA GLY A 131 -0.68 -11.73 9.04
C GLY A 131 -0.60 -10.44 8.23
N THR A 132 -1.46 -10.25 7.22
CA THR A 132 -1.58 -9.00 6.47
C THR A 132 -2.96 -8.36 6.64
N GLN A 133 -3.04 -7.08 6.32
CA GLN A 133 -4.26 -6.29 6.26
C GLN A 133 -4.23 -5.33 5.07
N VAL A 134 -5.41 -4.83 4.70
CA VAL A 134 -5.56 -3.78 3.69
C VAL A 134 -6.14 -2.53 4.32
N VAL A 135 -5.52 -1.39 4.05
CA VAL A 135 -5.91 -0.07 4.53
C VAL A 135 -6.37 0.77 3.33
N PHE A 136 -7.61 1.26 3.39
CA PHE A 136 -8.11 2.24 2.44
C PHE A 136 -7.96 3.63 3.05
N LYS A 137 -7.08 4.45 2.48
CA LYS A 137 -6.92 5.85 2.88
C LYS A 137 -7.80 6.73 2.02
N TYR A 138 -8.54 7.63 2.66
CA TYR A 138 -9.54 8.46 1.98
C TYR A 138 -9.11 9.91 1.83
N SER A 139 -9.50 10.52 0.70
CA SER A 139 -9.47 11.96 0.52
C SER A 139 -10.54 12.65 1.38
N ALA A 140 -10.50 13.98 1.50
CA ALA A 140 -11.55 14.73 2.22
C ALA A 140 -12.97 14.53 1.62
N ARG A 141 -13.09 14.03 0.38
CA ARG A 141 -14.35 13.70 -0.29
C ARG A 141 -14.74 12.22 -0.13
N MET A 142 -14.03 11.49 0.74
CA MET A 142 -14.22 10.06 0.98
C MET A 142 -13.96 9.16 -0.23
N GLU A 143 -13.18 9.65 -1.20
CA GLU A 143 -12.68 8.86 -2.31
C GLU A 143 -11.41 8.11 -1.90
N VAL A 144 -11.21 6.89 -2.38
CA VAL A 144 -10.02 6.09 -2.06
C VAL A 144 -8.82 6.74 -2.75
N GLU A 145 -7.94 7.33 -1.95
CA GLU A 145 -6.72 7.99 -2.41
C GLU A 145 -5.58 6.99 -2.55
N THR A 146 -5.46 6.09 -1.59
CA THR A 146 -4.36 5.12 -1.53
C THR A 146 -4.84 3.83 -0.90
N ILE A 147 -4.44 2.71 -1.49
CA ILE A 147 -4.60 1.38 -0.91
C ILE A 147 -3.24 0.98 -0.35
N VAL A 148 -3.21 0.49 0.89
CA VAL A 148 -2.01 -0.05 1.51
C VAL A 148 -2.25 -1.51 1.86
N PHE A 149 -1.41 -2.41 1.37
CA PHE A 149 -1.33 -3.76 1.94
C PHE A 149 -0.12 -3.80 2.86
N GLU A 150 -0.31 -4.19 4.12
CA GLU A 150 0.75 -4.17 5.12
C GLU A 150 0.70 -5.39 6.05
N LEU A 151 1.85 -5.71 6.65
CA LEU A 151 1.92 -6.69 7.74
C LEU A 151 1.21 -6.15 8.98
N ASN A 152 0.50 -7.03 9.71
CA ASN A 152 -0.12 -6.70 10.99
C ASN A 152 0.93 -6.34 12.05
N GLU A 153 2.05 -7.04 12.03
CA GLU A 153 3.18 -6.86 12.96
C GLU A 153 4.37 -6.35 12.15
N ARG A 154 4.68 -5.06 12.34
CA ARG A 154 5.83 -4.42 11.69
C ARG A 154 7.07 -4.51 12.55
N SER A 155 8.22 -4.33 11.93
CA SER A 155 9.46 -4.20 12.70
C SER A 155 9.35 -2.96 13.61
N PRO A 156 9.88 -3.03 14.84
CA PRO A 156 9.93 -1.84 15.69
C PRO A 156 10.80 -0.78 15.00
N ALA A 157 10.28 0.45 14.92
CA ALA A 157 11.07 1.64 14.60
C ALA A 157 11.98 1.92 15.79
#